data_AF-A0A7W4AC04-F1
#
_entry.id   AF-A0A7W4AC04-F1
#
_cell.length_a   1.000
_cell.length_b   1.000
_cell.length_c   1.000
_cell.angle_alpha   90.00
_cell.angle_beta   90.00
_cell.angle_gamma   90.00
#
_symmetry.space_group_name_H-M   'P 1'
#
loop_
_entity.id
_entity.type
_entity.pdbx_description
1 polymer ?
#
loop_
_entity_poly.entity_id
_entity_poly.type
_entity_poly.pdbx_seq_one_letter_code
_entity_poly.pdbx_strand_id
1 'polypeptide(L)'
;MKLNNYLLTFCCAIGSAHLHADEFANAGGHATTKPIEPIMATIPAGSFAMGSTKKESTQPVTNVNVKEFSLGKYEVTVSEFRRFIAATNYAAPKECRHEMNGWFLQYSKGNWETNALNTSEFQPVVCINWQAAQAYTKWLAKETGKPYRLPTEAEWEYAARAGTKTDYYFGDDPDNTQVCNYANVGDLYGESILQRDSNTSYYNWSGDIAHCNDHSAYASIVGMYEPNAFGLFDVLSNVQEFLADCYVRGYKHIANDGSAYVSDECELRAARGGSWHWSHSPLFSRGAIPEDFAGGVDGFRLALDGAAPKLAKSSQKFQRELIFAQQQEQKRRDNQPAIPAQVTNVVLTQTDDSVTLTWDKSEDSDVDSYRVYRNLLSGGMFKLLASNLTQTTFTDKNIGQHKYDYTVVAVKQHLQSHYSKPITIEPGWISVPGKVEAEWAVEFSDSVISFSSDGERFGSVLTGPDAIGKNAVITYQLNVAKAGFYQLEYRVAAERDTKGFDVYSNEKKLAENPVLKTGGYDKWQIQQGSLVKLKQGKNTLTLKSRDNNWKLNWLSLKAS
;
A
#
# COMPACT_ATOMS: atom_id res chain seq x y z
N MET A 1 -32.83 -62.55 3.74
CA MET A 1 -33.24 -61.23 3.23
C MET A 1 -31.95 -60.46 2.94
N LYS A 2 -31.50 -60.51 1.68
CA LYS A 2 -30.33 -59.77 1.18
C LYS A 2 -30.87 -58.56 0.42
N LEU A 3 -30.36 -57.36 0.69
CA LEU A 3 -30.58 -56.20 -0.16
C LEU A 3 -29.24 -55.78 -0.75
N ASN A 4 -29.19 -55.87 -2.08
CA ASN A 4 -28.12 -55.48 -2.98
C ASN A 4 -28.42 -54.08 -3.53
N ASN A 5 -27.33 -53.32 -3.76
CA ASN A 5 -27.07 -52.32 -4.81
C ASN A 5 -28.11 -51.23 -5.12
N TYR A 6 -27.68 -49.97 -5.10
CA TYR A 6 -27.21 -49.24 -6.29
C TYR A 6 -26.60 -47.89 -5.85
N LEU A 7 -25.27 -47.76 -5.91
CA LEU A 7 -24.59 -46.46 -5.94
C LEU A 7 -24.16 -46.22 -7.39
N LEU A 8 -24.80 -45.25 -8.05
CA LEU A 8 -24.31 -44.66 -9.29
C LEU A 8 -23.20 -43.68 -8.92
N THR A 9 -21.95 -44.04 -9.21
CA THR A 9 -20.81 -43.12 -9.11
C THR A 9 -20.78 -42.28 -10.38
N PHE A 10 -21.11 -41.00 -10.27
CA PHE A 10 -20.82 -40.00 -11.29
C PHE A 10 -19.30 -39.71 -11.25
N CYS A 11 -18.56 -40.18 -12.26
CA CYS A 11 -17.18 -39.78 -12.49
C CYS A 11 -17.14 -38.29 -12.90
N CYS A 12 -16.88 -37.39 -11.94
CA CYS A 12 -16.26 -36.11 -12.27
C CYS A 12 -14.74 -36.34 -12.34
N ALA A 13 -14.21 -36.34 -13.57
CA ALA A 13 -12.78 -36.26 -13.80
C ALA A 13 -12.28 -34.89 -13.33
N ILE A 14 -11.80 -34.83 -12.09
CA ILE A 14 -10.94 -33.75 -11.61
C ILE A 14 -9.58 -33.98 -12.26
N GLY A 15 -9.39 -33.39 -13.44
CA GLY A 15 -8.08 -33.21 -14.05
C GLY A 15 -7.24 -32.35 -13.12
N SER A 16 -6.55 -33.02 -12.21
CA SER A 16 -5.58 -32.41 -11.31
C SER A 16 -4.43 -31.89 -12.18
N ALA A 17 -4.32 -30.58 -12.32
CA ALA A 17 -3.12 -29.92 -12.85
C ALA A 17 -2.00 -30.04 -11.81
N HIS A 18 -1.55 -31.27 -11.57
CA HIS A 18 -0.41 -31.66 -10.76
C HIS A 18 0.44 -32.65 -11.55
N LEU A 19 0.74 -32.29 -12.79
CA LEU A 19 1.75 -32.95 -13.63
C LEU A 19 2.33 -31.85 -14.50
N HIS A 20 3.50 -31.34 -14.09
CA HIS A 20 4.57 -30.67 -14.86
C HIS A 20 5.54 -29.87 -13.95
N ALA A 21 5.58 -30.13 -12.63
CA ALA A 21 6.62 -29.58 -11.75
C ALA A 21 7.88 -30.48 -11.67
N ASP A 22 7.81 -31.75 -12.09
CA ASP A 22 8.89 -32.74 -11.84
C ASP A 22 9.77 -33.08 -13.05
N GLU A 23 9.57 -32.47 -14.23
CA GLU A 23 10.45 -32.71 -15.39
C GLU A 23 11.64 -31.74 -15.51
N PHE A 24 11.76 -30.74 -14.63
CA PHE A 24 12.94 -29.87 -14.56
C PHE A 24 13.94 -30.25 -13.44
N ALA A 25 13.59 -31.20 -12.58
CA ALA A 25 14.39 -31.55 -11.40
C ALA A 25 15.45 -32.65 -11.65
N ASN A 26 15.54 -33.23 -12.84
CA ASN A 26 16.44 -34.37 -13.09
C ASN A 26 17.14 -34.36 -14.46
N ALA A 27 17.71 -33.21 -14.83
CA ALA A 27 18.83 -33.16 -15.76
C ALA A 27 20.03 -32.58 -15.01
N GLY A 28 21.01 -33.43 -14.68
CA GLY A 28 22.28 -33.05 -14.04
C GLY A 28 23.15 -32.16 -14.93
N GLY A 29 22.72 -30.92 -15.17
CA GLY A 29 23.51 -29.86 -15.76
C GLY A 29 23.94 -28.91 -14.66
N HIS A 30 25.25 -28.71 -14.49
CA HIS A 30 25.78 -27.63 -13.65
C HIS A 30 24.98 -26.35 -13.89
N ALA A 31 24.32 -25.82 -12.85
CA ALA A 31 23.68 -24.52 -12.91
C ALA A 31 24.70 -23.52 -13.46
N THR A 32 24.46 -23.01 -14.68
CA THR A 32 25.47 -22.18 -15.35
C THR A 32 25.67 -20.90 -14.53
N THR A 33 26.87 -20.70 -13.97
CA THR A 33 27.21 -19.52 -13.15
C THR A 33 27.48 -18.27 -13.98
N LYS A 34 27.48 -18.38 -15.32
CA LYS A 34 27.71 -17.24 -16.21
C LYS A 34 26.66 -16.15 -15.96
N PRO A 35 27.07 -14.88 -15.82
CA PRO A 35 26.14 -13.79 -15.60
C PRO A 35 25.17 -13.65 -16.78
N ILE A 36 23.95 -13.26 -16.44
CA ILE A 36 23.02 -12.64 -17.38
C ILE A 36 23.24 -11.15 -17.17
N GLU A 37 23.83 -10.49 -18.17
CA GLU A 37 24.00 -9.04 -18.15
C GLU A 37 22.65 -8.38 -18.50
N PRO A 38 22.23 -7.33 -17.78
CA PRO A 38 20.98 -6.64 -18.07
C PRO A 38 20.96 -6.08 -19.49
N ILE A 39 19.76 -6.06 -20.09
CA ILE A 39 19.56 -5.42 -21.39
C ILE A 39 19.55 -3.91 -21.16
N MET A 40 20.52 -3.21 -21.74
CA MET A 40 20.75 -1.79 -21.47
C MET A 40 20.16 -0.87 -22.57
N ALA A 41 19.73 0.32 -22.19
CA ALA A 41 19.47 1.44 -23.08
C ALA A 41 20.55 2.51 -22.90
N THR A 42 21.13 3.00 -24.00
CA THR A 42 22.06 4.14 -23.96
C THR A 42 21.26 5.42 -23.73
N ILE A 43 21.59 6.13 -22.65
CA ILE A 43 20.98 7.39 -22.26
C ILE A 43 21.90 8.52 -22.73
N PRO A 44 21.42 9.44 -23.59
CA PRO A 44 22.26 10.49 -24.15
C PRO A 44 22.69 11.49 -23.08
N ALA A 45 23.90 12.04 -23.23
CA ALA A 45 24.35 13.16 -22.41
C ALA A 45 23.39 14.36 -22.56
N GLY A 46 23.16 15.09 -21.48
CA GLY A 46 22.27 16.25 -21.50
C GLY A 46 22.17 16.95 -20.16
N SER A 47 21.29 17.94 -20.09
CA SER A 47 21.02 18.70 -18.88
C SER A 47 19.52 18.73 -18.61
N PHE A 48 19.14 18.69 -17.34
CA PHE A 48 17.73 18.79 -16.94
C PHE A 48 17.57 19.50 -15.60
N ALA A 49 16.36 20.01 -15.38
CA ALA A 49 15.94 20.55 -14.09
C ALA A 49 15.45 19.40 -13.20
N MET A 50 16.27 19.02 -12.22
CA MET A 50 15.97 18.00 -11.22
C MET A 50 15.09 18.57 -10.11
N GLY A 51 14.08 17.81 -9.70
CA GLY A 51 13.18 18.19 -8.60
C GLY A 51 11.93 18.95 -9.03
N SER A 52 11.25 19.55 -8.05
CA SER A 52 9.98 20.25 -8.27
C SER A 52 9.69 21.28 -7.17
N THR A 53 8.94 22.32 -7.51
CA THR A 53 8.41 23.27 -6.52
C THR A 53 7.22 22.71 -5.74
N LYS A 54 6.60 21.61 -6.21
CA LYS A 54 5.41 21.00 -5.59
C LYS A 54 5.70 20.30 -4.25
N LYS A 55 6.95 19.93 -3.95
CA LYS A 55 7.31 19.21 -2.72
C LYS A 55 8.64 19.72 -2.14
N GLU A 56 8.66 20.13 -0.88
CA GLU A 56 9.84 20.70 -0.22
C GLU A 56 11.07 19.77 -0.27
N SER A 57 10.86 18.45 -0.11
CA SER A 57 11.94 17.45 -0.13
C SER A 57 12.64 17.31 -1.49
N THR A 58 12.12 17.98 -2.53
CA THR A 58 12.65 17.97 -3.91
C THR A 58 13.08 19.37 -4.35
N GLN A 59 13.24 20.28 -3.39
CA GLN A 59 13.73 21.65 -3.60
C GLN A 59 15.16 21.84 -3.08
N PRO A 60 15.94 22.79 -3.64
CA PRO A 60 15.60 23.61 -4.81
C PRO A 60 15.57 22.78 -6.10
N VAL A 61 14.87 23.30 -7.12
CA VAL A 61 15.00 22.77 -8.48
C VAL A 61 16.41 23.11 -8.97
N THR A 62 17.19 22.10 -9.33
CA THR A 62 18.62 22.25 -9.66
C THR A 62 18.88 21.78 -11.08
N ASN A 63 19.62 22.56 -11.86
CA ASN A 63 20.04 22.14 -13.20
C ASN A 63 21.24 21.20 -13.10
N VAL A 64 21.07 19.95 -13.51
CA VAL A 64 22.09 18.89 -13.44
C VAL A 64 22.51 18.48 -14.85
N ASN A 65 23.82 18.31 -15.06
CA ASN A 65 24.40 17.80 -16.30
C ASN A 65 24.73 16.32 -16.14
N VAL A 66 24.14 15.48 -16.98
CA VAL A 66 24.33 14.04 -16.97
C VAL A 66 25.17 13.66 -18.19
N LYS A 67 26.24 12.89 -17.97
CA LYS A 67 27.08 12.34 -19.05
C LYS A 67 26.34 11.22 -19.76
N GLU A 68 26.81 10.84 -20.94
CA GLU A 68 26.29 9.62 -21.58
C GLU A 68 26.62 8.41 -20.70
N PHE A 69 25.61 7.58 -20.47
CA PHE A 69 25.70 6.33 -19.73
C PHE A 69 24.64 5.37 -20.28
N SER A 70 24.55 4.18 -19.73
CA SER A 70 23.45 3.27 -20.03
C SER A 70 22.73 2.86 -18.75
N LEU A 71 21.42 2.66 -18.87
CA LEU A 71 20.57 2.19 -17.78
C LEU A 71 19.87 0.90 -18.21
N GLY A 72 19.66 -0.02 -17.27
CA GLY A 72 18.90 -1.24 -17.48
C GLY A 72 17.50 -0.89 -17.99
N LYS A 73 17.09 -1.48 -19.11
CA LYS A 73 15.74 -1.32 -19.67
C LYS A 73 14.65 -1.73 -18.68
N TYR A 74 15.00 -2.68 -17.82
CA TYR A 74 14.16 -3.33 -16.83
C TYR A 74 14.85 -3.29 -15.48
N GLU A 75 14.10 -3.47 -14.39
CA GLU A 75 14.67 -3.87 -13.11
C GLU A 75 15.37 -5.22 -13.22
N VAL A 76 16.32 -5.48 -12.32
CA VAL A 76 17.01 -6.77 -12.24
C VAL A 76 15.99 -7.84 -11.84
N THR A 77 15.92 -8.90 -12.64
CA THR A 77 14.96 -9.99 -12.45
C THR A 77 15.43 -11.04 -11.45
N VAL A 78 14.50 -11.86 -10.95
CA VAL A 78 14.81 -13.04 -10.12
C VAL A 78 15.81 -13.96 -10.85
N SER A 79 15.64 -14.19 -12.17
CA SER A 79 16.54 -15.03 -12.96
C SER A 79 17.98 -14.50 -13.00
N GLU A 80 18.14 -13.19 -13.15
CA GLU A 80 19.45 -12.52 -13.15
C GLU A 80 20.11 -12.61 -11.75
N PHE A 81 19.36 -12.29 -10.71
CA PHE A 81 19.85 -12.34 -9.32
C PHE A 81 20.20 -13.76 -8.87
N ARG A 82 19.45 -14.77 -9.34
CA ARG A 82 19.73 -16.18 -9.09
C ARG A 82 21.12 -16.60 -9.59
N ARG A 83 21.62 -16.02 -10.68
CA ARG A 83 23.00 -16.28 -11.17
C ARG A 83 24.04 -15.79 -10.18
N PHE A 84 23.83 -14.61 -9.58
CA PHE A 84 24.69 -14.06 -8.55
C PHE A 84 24.71 -14.95 -7.31
N ILE A 85 23.55 -15.36 -6.80
CA ILE A 85 23.46 -16.22 -5.62
C ILE A 85 24.15 -17.56 -5.89
N ALA A 86 23.90 -18.19 -7.05
CA ALA A 86 24.52 -19.46 -7.41
C ALA A 86 26.05 -19.36 -7.57
N ALA A 87 26.57 -18.24 -8.08
CA ALA A 87 28.00 -18.04 -8.30
C ALA A 87 28.77 -17.67 -7.02
N THR A 88 28.13 -17.00 -6.07
CA THR A 88 28.81 -16.39 -4.92
C THR A 88 28.43 -17.00 -3.58
N ASN A 89 27.32 -17.75 -3.51
CA ASN A 89 26.70 -18.19 -2.27
C ASN A 89 26.44 -17.02 -1.30
N TYR A 90 26.11 -15.83 -1.82
CA TYR A 90 25.86 -14.64 -1.02
C TYR A 90 24.67 -14.86 -0.08
N ALA A 91 24.86 -14.48 1.18
CA ALA A 91 23.85 -14.60 2.23
C ALA A 91 22.81 -13.47 2.12
N ALA A 92 21.85 -13.62 1.22
CA ALA A 92 20.72 -12.70 1.11
C ALA A 92 19.83 -12.71 2.37
N PRO A 93 19.06 -11.63 2.63
CA PRO A 93 18.09 -11.60 3.73
C PRO A 93 17.17 -12.82 3.75
N LYS A 94 16.88 -13.34 4.94
CA LYS A 94 15.98 -14.50 5.15
C LYS A 94 14.60 -14.09 5.67
N GLU A 95 14.45 -12.82 6.01
CA GLU A 95 13.21 -12.19 6.42
C GLU A 95 13.01 -10.97 5.52
N CYS A 96 11.75 -10.75 5.15
CA CYS A 96 11.36 -9.71 4.23
C CYS A 96 9.92 -9.30 4.52
N ARG A 97 9.58 -8.04 4.28
CA ARG A 97 8.22 -7.53 4.42
C ARG A 97 7.36 -7.84 3.17
N HIS A 98 6.79 -9.05 3.06
CA HIS A 98 6.08 -9.49 1.84
C HIS A 98 4.76 -10.24 2.09
N GLU A 99 4.44 -10.65 3.31
CA GLU A 99 3.15 -11.28 3.58
C GLU A 99 2.07 -10.25 3.87
N MET A 100 0.86 -10.52 3.39
CA MET A 100 -0.31 -9.68 3.62
C MET A 100 -1.28 -10.34 4.59
N ASN A 101 -1.62 -9.61 5.66
CA ASN A 101 -2.72 -9.95 6.56
C ASN A 101 -3.33 -8.65 7.09
N GLY A 102 -4.32 -8.15 6.35
CA GLY A 102 -4.82 -6.77 6.47
C GLY A 102 -3.91 -5.74 5.78
N TRP A 103 -2.58 -5.87 5.90
CA TRP A 103 -1.56 -5.23 5.06
C TRP A 103 -0.23 -5.97 5.19
N PHE A 104 0.86 -5.40 4.68
CA PHE A 104 2.21 -5.91 4.87
C PHE A 104 2.54 -6.09 6.36
N LEU A 105 2.72 -7.36 6.76
CA LEU A 105 3.20 -7.71 8.09
C LEU A 105 4.54 -7.04 8.36
N GLN A 106 4.78 -6.57 9.59
CA GLN A 106 6.05 -5.93 9.94
C GLN A 106 7.23 -6.91 9.86
N TYR A 107 6.96 -8.19 10.14
CA TYR A 107 7.93 -9.29 10.06
C TYR A 107 7.24 -10.47 9.37
N SER A 108 7.84 -10.97 8.29
CA SER A 108 7.40 -12.18 7.60
C SER A 108 8.59 -13.04 7.18
N LYS A 109 8.37 -14.36 7.17
CA LYS A 109 9.41 -15.32 6.82
C LYS A 109 9.40 -15.54 5.32
N GLY A 110 10.40 -15.00 4.65
CA GLY A 110 10.62 -15.20 3.22
C GLY A 110 11.80 -14.39 2.74
N ASN A 111 12.21 -14.64 1.50
CA ASN A 111 13.39 -14.04 0.89
C ASN A 111 13.15 -13.83 -0.61
N TRP A 112 14.16 -13.36 -1.32
CA TRP A 112 14.12 -13.13 -2.76
C TRP A 112 13.61 -14.31 -3.60
N GLU A 113 13.77 -15.55 -3.14
CA GLU A 113 13.34 -16.78 -3.81
C GLU A 113 11.97 -17.28 -3.32
N THR A 114 11.68 -17.16 -2.02
CA THR A 114 10.48 -17.76 -1.40
C THR A 114 9.43 -16.72 -0.99
N ASN A 115 9.44 -15.52 -1.57
CA ASN A 115 8.42 -14.52 -1.30
C ASN A 115 7.11 -14.86 -2.02
N ALA A 116 5.98 -14.67 -1.35
CA ALA A 116 4.65 -15.04 -1.85
C ALA A 116 4.09 -14.13 -2.95
N LEU A 117 4.76 -13.02 -3.26
CA LEU A 117 4.26 -11.99 -4.19
C LEU A 117 4.83 -12.15 -5.60
N ASN A 118 5.97 -12.84 -5.74
CA ASN A 118 6.53 -13.22 -7.03
C ASN A 118 6.16 -14.65 -7.41
N THR A 119 5.78 -14.82 -8.66
CA THR A 119 5.37 -16.09 -9.28
C THR A 119 6.15 -16.42 -10.56
N SER A 120 7.09 -15.55 -10.97
CA SER A 120 7.87 -15.66 -12.21
C SER A 120 9.34 -15.30 -12.02
N GLU A 121 10.23 -16.01 -12.71
CA GLU A 121 11.65 -15.69 -12.77
C GLU A 121 11.96 -14.37 -13.52
N PHE A 122 10.97 -13.84 -14.25
CA PHE A 122 11.08 -12.60 -15.03
C PHE A 122 10.45 -11.38 -14.34
N GLN A 123 9.96 -11.53 -13.12
CA GLN A 123 9.60 -10.41 -12.26
C GLN A 123 10.86 -9.76 -11.65
N PRO A 124 10.78 -8.49 -11.23
CA PRO A 124 11.85 -7.84 -10.48
C PRO A 124 12.19 -8.64 -9.22
N VAL A 125 13.49 -8.76 -8.93
CA VAL A 125 13.93 -9.30 -7.64
C VAL A 125 13.59 -8.31 -6.53
N VAL A 126 12.89 -8.80 -5.52
CA VAL A 126 12.53 -8.08 -4.28
C VAL A 126 12.98 -8.90 -3.08
N CYS A 127 12.65 -8.48 -1.86
CA CYS A 127 13.10 -9.16 -0.64
C CYS A 127 14.63 -9.27 -0.54
N ILE A 128 15.28 -8.22 -1.01
CA ILE A 128 16.70 -7.96 -0.88
C ILE A 128 16.87 -6.57 -0.24
N ASN A 129 18.03 -6.32 0.31
CA ASN A 129 18.38 -5.02 0.86
C ASN A 129 19.39 -4.31 -0.04
N TRP A 130 19.70 -3.05 0.27
CA TRP A 130 20.59 -2.24 -0.55
C TRP A 130 21.99 -2.86 -0.66
N GLN A 131 22.50 -3.47 0.41
CA GLN A 131 23.82 -4.11 0.39
C GLN A 131 23.85 -5.31 -0.58
N ALA A 132 22.77 -6.08 -0.69
CA ALA A 132 22.66 -7.16 -1.67
C ALA A 132 22.66 -6.65 -3.12
N ALA A 133 21.95 -5.55 -3.40
CA ALA A 133 22.00 -4.89 -4.71
C ALA A 133 23.42 -4.39 -5.05
N GLN A 134 24.12 -3.79 -4.08
CA GLN A 134 25.50 -3.36 -4.26
C GLN A 134 26.46 -4.55 -4.49
N ALA A 135 26.28 -5.65 -3.75
CA ALA A 135 27.07 -6.87 -3.89
C ALA A 135 26.87 -7.54 -5.26
N TYR A 136 25.61 -7.64 -5.72
CA TYR A 136 25.27 -8.10 -7.07
C TYR A 136 26.01 -7.28 -8.13
N THR A 137 25.97 -5.96 -7.98
CA THR A 137 26.58 -5.02 -8.91
C THR A 137 28.10 -5.17 -8.99
N LYS A 138 28.76 -5.26 -7.83
CA LYS A 138 30.21 -5.50 -7.73
C LYS A 138 30.61 -6.84 -8.34
N TRP A 139 29.82 -7.89 -8.11
CA TRP A 139 30.03 -9.19 -8.73
C TRP A 139 29.89 -9.11 -10.26
N LEU A 140 28.83 -8.52 -10.77
CA LEU A 140 28.60 -8.40 -12.21
C LEU A 140 29.72 -7.61 -12.89
N ALA A 141 30.16 -6.50 -12.29
CA ALA A 141 31.28 -5.72 -12.79
C ALA A 141 32.57 -6.54 -12.86
N LYS A 142 32.86 -7.35 -11.83
CA LYS A 142 34.03 -8.24 -11.80
C LYS A 142 33.95 -9.34 -12.87
N GLU A 143 32.80 -9.99 -13.02
CA GLU A 143 32.65 -11.11 -13.97
C GLU A 143 32.66 -10.67 -15.44
N THR A 144 32.22 -9.44 -15.71
CA THR A 144 32.10 -8.91 -17.07
C THR A 144 33.26 -8.00 -17.47
N GLY A 145 34.00 -7.47 -16.50
CA GLY A 145 35.00 -6.42 -16.70
C GLY A 145 34.39 -5.06 -17.08
N LYS A 146 33.08 -4.88 -16.89
CA LYS A 146 32.36 -3.66 -17.27
C LYS A 146 31.99 -2.84 -16.02
N PRO A 147 31.97 -1.51 -16.09
CA PRO A 147 31.74 -0.63 -14.94
C PRO A 147 30.26 -0.56 -14.53
N TYR A 148 29.66 -1.70 -14.17
CA TYR A 148 28.30 -1.76 -13.63
C TYR A 148 28.25 -1.12 -12.25
N ARG A 149 27.20 -0.33 -12.00
CA ARG A 149 26.94 0.38 -10.73
C ARG A 149 25.43 0.56 -10.51
N LEU A 150 25.03 0.92 -9.30
CA LEU A 150 23.68 1.48 -9.10
C LEU A 150 23.62 2.86 -9.78
N PRO A 151 22.47 3.25 -10.35
CA PRO A 151 22.28 4.61 -10.85
C PRO A 151 22.35 5.64 -9.72
N THR A 152 22.81 6.84 -10.05
CA THR A 152 22.63 7.98 -9.15
C THR A 152 21.18 8.45 -9.20
N GLU A 153 20.75 9.19 -8.19
CA GLU A 153 19.40 9.74 -8.16
C GLU A 153 19.15 10.74 -9.29
N ALA A 154 20.17 11.50 -9.66
CA ALA A 154 20.10 12.43 -10.78
C ALA A 154 20.00 11.69 -12.13
N GLU A 155 20.78 10.63 -12.32
CA GLU A 155 20.71 9.79 -13.52
C GLU A 155 19.36 9.12 -13.67
N TRP A 156 18.82 8.59 -12.56
CA TRP A 156 17.51 7.95 -12.55
C TRP A 156 16.42 8.94 -12.95
N GLU A 157 16.35 10.12 -12.33
CA GLU A 157 15.30 11.10 -12.65
C GLU A 157 15.45 11.65 -14.09
N TYR A 158 16.68 11.90 -14.53
CA TYR A 158 16.97 12.31 -15.91
C TYR A 158 16.45 11.27 -16.92
N ALA A 159 16.82 10.01 -16.70
CA ALA A 159 16.48 8.93 -17.59
C ALA A 159 14.98 8.62 -17.56
N ALA A 160 14.34 8.67 -16.39
CA ALA A 160 12.91 8.46 -16.23
C ALA A 160 12.09 9.57 -16.91
N ARG A 161 12.50 10.84 -16.82
CA ARG A 161 11.87 11.97 -17.53
C ARG A 161 12.00 11.87 -19.04
N ALA A 162 13.13 11.37 -19.55
CA ALA A 162 13.39 11.25 -20.98
C ALA A 162 13.06 12.53 -21.80
N GLY A 163 13.40 13.70 -21.24
CA GLY A 163 13.15 15.01 -21.85
C GLY A 163 11.81 15.68 -21.51
N THR A 164 10.89 14.99 -20.83
CA THR A 164 9.61 15.55 -20.40
C THR A 164 9.74 16.46 -19.17
N LYS A 165 8.78 17.38 -19.02
CA LYS A 165 8.67 18.32 -17.89
C LYS A 165 7.39 18.15 -17.08
N THR A 166 6.51 17.27 -17.54
CA THR A 166 5.27 16.85 -16.88
C THR A 166 5.56 16.02 -15.63
N ASP A 167 4.52 15.71 -14.88
CA ASP A 167 4.63 14.86 -13.69
C ASP A 167 5.02 13.42 -14.05
N TYR A 168 4.62 12.93 -15.23
CA TYR A 168 4.96 11.60 -15.75
C TYR A 168 5.56 11.69 -17.16
N TYR A 169 6.29 10.66 -17.59
CA TYR A 169 6.94 10.66 -18.91
C TYR A 169 5.95 10.55 -20.08
N PHE A 170 4.71 10.17 -19.80
CA PHE A 170 3.63 10.06 -20.78
C PHE A 170 2.70 11.28 -20.78
N GLY A 171 2.94 12.28 -19.91
CA GLY A 171 2.09 13.45 -19.75
C GLY A 171 1.67 13.65 -18.30
N ASP A 172 0.72 14.56 -18.06
CA ASP A 172 0.01 14.65 -16.78
C ASP A 172 -1.26 13.79 -16.84
N ASP A 173 -1.66 13.19 -15.72
CA ASP A 173 -2.84 12.30 -15.63
C ASP A 173 -3.72 12.67 -14.43
N PRO A 174 -4.43 13.82 -14.49
CA PRO A 174 -5.22 14.32 -13.36
C PRO A 174 -6.43 13.44 -13.00
N ASP A 175 -6.87 12.59 -13.93
CA ASP A 175 -8.04 11.70 -13.76
C ASP A 175 -7.65 10.26 -13.41
N ASN A 176 -6.34 9.96 -13.32
CA ASN A 176 -5.76 8.63 -13.06
C ASN A 176 -6.23 7.53 -14.02
N THR A 177 -6.46 7.85 -15.30
CA THR A 177 -7.07 6.90 -16.27
C THR A 177 -6.07 6.32 -17.27
N GLN A 178 -4.89 6.92 -17.41
CA GLN A 178 -3.93 6.57 -18.46
C GLN A 178 -2.77 5.72 -17.94
N VAL A 179 -2.44 5.86 -16.65
CA VAL A 179 -1.22 5.27 -16.07
C VAL A 179 -1.08 3.75 -16.24
N CYS A 180 -2.18 3.00 -16.31
CA CYS A 180 -2.13 1.53 -16.45
C CYS A 180 -1.53 1.05 -17.79
N ASN A 181 -1.42 1.92 -18.80
CA ASN A 181 -0.68 1.62 -20.02
C ASN A 181 0.85 1.71 -19.82
N TYR A 182 1.27 2.45 -18.80
CA TYR A 182 2.64 2.91 -18.59
C TYR A 182 3.30 2.31 -17.34
N ALA A 183 2.52 1.74 -16.42
CA ALA A 183 3.00 1.24 -15.14
C ALA A 183 2.02 0.26 -14.47
N ASN A 184 2.59 -0.63 -13.66
CA ASN A 184 1.88 -1.49 -12.70
C ASN A 184 1.65 -0.74 -11.38
N VAL A 185 0.42 -0.39 -11.04
CA VAL A 185 0.04 0.49 -9.92
C VAL A 185 -1.13 -0.10 -9.13
N GLY A 186 -1.42 0.46 -7.97
CA GLY A 186 -2.64 0.11 -7.24
C GLY A 186 -3.85 0.50 -8.07
N ASP A 187 -4.59 -0.49 -8.56
CA ASP A 187 -5.76 -0.34 -9.42
C ASP A 187 -6.92 -1.25 -8.97
N LEU A 188 -8.02 -1.27 -9.73
CA LEU A 188 -9.19 -2.06 -9.38
C LEU A 188 -9.00 -3.58 -9.60
N TYR A 189 -8.11 -3.99 -10.50
CA TYR A 189 -7.79 -5.40 -10.69
C TYR A 189 -7.05 -5.95 -9.47
N GLY A 190 -5.97 -5.29 -9.05
CA GLY A 190 -5.24 -5.66 -7.85
C GLY A 190 -6.08 -5.52 -6.57
N GLU A 191 -6.92 -4.49 -6.46
CA GLU A 191 -7.91 -4.37 -5.38
C GLU A 191 -8.82 -5.60 -5.28
N SER A 192 -9.34 -6.08 -6.43
CA SER A 192 -10.23 -7.25 -6.48
C SER A 192 -9.55 -8.51 -5.94
N ILE A 193 -8.30 -8.74 -6.34
CA ILE A 193 -7.51 -9.91 -5.96
C ILE A 193 -7.12 -9.84 -4.48
N LEU A 194 -6.67 -8.67 -4.01
CA LEU A 194 -6.30 -8.44 -2.63
C LEU A 194 -7.45 -8.65 -1.66
N GLN A 195 -8.63 -8.13 -1.98
CA GLN A 195 -9.81 -8.31 -1.15
C GLN A 195 -10.19 -9.78 -1.05
N ARG A 196 -10.10 -10.52 -2.16
CA ARG A 196 -10.37 -11.96 -2.20
C ARG A 196 -9.37 -12.76 -1.38
N ASP A 197 -8.07 -12.50 -1.56
CA ASP A 197 -7.00 -13.38 -1.07
C ASP A 197 -6.57 -13.05 0.36
N SER A 198 -6.70 -11.79 0.79
CA SER A 198 -6.16 -11.35 2.09
C SER A 198 -7.02 -10.34 2.84
N ASN A 199 -8.25 -10.08 2.37
CA ASN A 199 -9.20 -9.13 2.97
C ASN A 199 -8.54 -7.76 3.26
N THR A 200 -7.73 -7.32 2.31
CA THR A 200 -7.02 -6.03 2.28
C THR A 200 -7.44 -5.24 1.04
N SER A 201 -7.09 -3.97 1.02
CA SER A 201 -7.51 -3.01 -0.01
C SER A 201 -6.44 -1.95 -0.20
N TYR A 202 -6.01 -1.71 -1.42
CA TYR A 202 -5.21 -0.55 -1.76
C TYR A 202 -5.94 0.74 -1.38
N TYR A 203 -7.23 0.85 -1.75
CA TYR A 203 -8.04 2.02 -1.47
C TYR A 203 -8.04 2.38 0.02
N ASN A 204 -8.11 1.38 0.89
CA ASN A 204 -8.10 1.61 2.34
C ASN A 204 -6.77 2.16 2.89
N TRP A 205 -5.65 2.00 2.17
CA TRP A 205 -4.32 2.45 2.60
C TRP A 205 -3.86 3.73 1.90
N SER A 206 -4.13 3.86 0.61
CA SER A 206 -3.73 5.04 -0.18
C SER A 206 -4.81 6.11 -0.23
N GLY A 207 -6.07 5.77 0.03
CA GLY A 207 -7.24 6.64 -0.17
C GLY A 207 -7.64 6.83 -1.64
N ASP A 208 -6.82 6.35 -2.57
CA ASP A 208 -7.04 6.48 -4.01
C ASP A 208 -6.26 5.40 -4.79
N ILE A 209 -6.84 4.92 -5.88
CA ILE A 209 -6.25 3.92 -6.79
C ILE A 209 -6.45 4.39 -8.22
N ALA A 210 -5.65 3.88 -9.16
CA ALA A 210 -5.81 4.22 -10.56
C ALA A 210 -7.21 3.80 -11.08
N HIS A 211 -7.82 4.67 -11.89
CA HIS A 211 -9.12 4.47 -12.53
C HIS A 211 -8.98 3.75 -13.87
N CYS A 212 -8.16 2.70 -13.88
CA CYS A 212 -7.85 1.90 -15.05
C CYS A 212 -7.55 0.45 -14.63
N ASN A 213 -7.11 -0.38 -15.59
CA ASN A 213 -6.75 -1.77 -15.34
C ASN A 213 -5.37 -2.06 -15.96
N ASP A 214 -4.40 -2.39 -15.13
CA ASP A 214 -3.03 -2.74 -15.50
C ASP A 214 -2.80 -4.27 -15.58
N HIS A 215 -3.84 -5.03 -15.24
CA HIS A 215 -3.95 -6.48 -15.31
C HIS A 215 -3.01 -7.25 -14.37
N SER A 216 -2.42 -6.61 -13.37
CA SER A 216 -1.45 -7.19 -12.42
C SER A 216 -1.86 -6.93 -10.97
N ALA A 217 -1.95 -7.98 -10.16
CA ALA A 217 -2.31 -7.82 -8.75
C ALA A 217 -1.10 -7.50 -7.85
N TYR A 218 0.08 -7.93 -8.28
CA TYR A 218 1.37 -7.78 -7.60
C TYR A 218 2.41 -7.36 -8.65
N ALA A 219 3.71 -7.52 -8.36
CA ALA A 219 4.77 -7.24 -9.33
C ALA A 219 4.48 -7.95 -10.67
N SER A 220 4.75 -7.27 -11.76
CA SER A 220 4.56 -7.78 -13.11
C SER A 220 5.88 -8.29 -13.69
N ILE A 221 5.78 -9.13 -14.72
CA ILE A 221 6.95 -9.41 -15.57
C ILE A 221 7.48 -8.08 -16.08
N VAL A 222 8.80 -7.89 -16.03
CA VAL A 222 9.40 -6.62 -16.48
C VAL A 222 9.09 -6.37 -17.96
N GLY A 223 8.88 -5.10 -18.32
CA GLY A 223 8.64 -4.68 -19.70
C GLY A 223 7.27 -5.01 -20.27
N MET A 224 6.24 -5.13 -19.42
CA MET A 224 4.86 -5.37 -19.84
C MET A 224 4.06 -4.10 -20.19
N TYR A 225 4.61 -2.92 -19.93
CA TYR A 225 3.97 -1.61 -20.14
C TYR A 225 4.68 -0.82 -21.24
N GLU A 226 4.15 0.33 -21.64
CA GLU A 226 4.81 1.20 -22.62
C GLU A 226 6.11 1.80 -22.07
N PRO A 227 7.20 1.86 -22.86
CA PRO A 227 8.43 2.48 -22.42
C PRO A 227 8.41 4.00 -22.57
N ASN A 228 9.29 4.69 -21.85
CA ASN A 228 9.55 6.11 -22.10
C ASN A 228 10.39 6.33 -23.38
N ALA A 229 10.64 7.59 -23.75
CA ALA A 229 11.37 7.95 -24.98
C ALA A 229 12.83 7.47 -25.05
N PHE A 230 13.42 7.04 -23.92
CA PHE A 230 14.75 6.41 -23.89
C PHE A 230 14.68 4.87 -23.92
N GLY A 231 13.49 4.29 -24.04
CA GLY A 231 13.29 2.84 -24.12
C GLY A 231 13.40 2.13 -22.77
N LEU A 232 13.16 2.86 -21.68
CA LEU A 232 13.10 2.33 -20.32
C LEU A 232 11.66 1.98 -19.96
N PHE A 233 11.50 0.83 -19.31
CA PHE A 233 10.23 0.31 -18.83
C PHE A 233 10.18 0.38 -17.30
N ASP A 234 8.97 0.40 -16.76
CA ASP A 234 8.72 0.24 -15.32
C ASP A 234 9.43 1.30 -14.45
N VAL A 235 9.78 2.46 -15.03
CA VAL A 235 10.43 3.55 -14.26
C VAL A 235 9.44 4.34 -13.40
N LEU A 236 8.14 4.09 -13.56
CA LEU A 236 7.08 4.79 -12.83
C LEU A 236 6.45 3.98 -11.70
N SER A 237 6.61 2.64 -11.73
CA SER A 237 6.09 1.70 -10.74
C SER A 237 6.54 0.29 -11.09
N ASN A 238 5.79 -0.74 -10.68
CA ASN A 238 6.22 -2.13 -10.50
C ASN A 238 6.92 -2.28 -9.15
N VAL A 239 8.20 -1.95 -9.02
CA VAL A 239 8.91 -1.95 -7.72
C VAL A 239 9.66 -0.66 -7.48
N GLN A 240 9.87 -0.33 -6.21
CA GLN A 240 10.70 0.79 -5.80
C GLN A 240 12.17 0.43 -6.05
N GLU A 241 12.96 1.38 -6.51
CA GLU A 241 14.33 1.13 -6.95
C GLU A 241 15.37 1.77 -6.04
N PHE A 242 16.30 0.96 -5.55
CA PHE A 242 17.48 1.40 -4.83
C PHE A 242 18.44 2.20 -5.71
N LEU A 243 18.96 3.31 -5.16
CA LEU A 243 19.93 4.18 -5.82
C LEU A 243 21.25 4.25 -5.06
N ALA A 244 22.30 4.78 -5.71
CA ALA A 244 23.61 4.94 -5.09
C ALA A 244 23.62 5.99 -3.96
N ASP A 245 22.78 7.02 -4.06
CA ASP A 245 22.81 8.20 -3.20
C ASP A 245 22.39 7.93 -1.75
N CYS A 246 23.06 8.61 -0.83
CA CYS A 246 22.55 8.84 0.52
C CYS A 246 21.37 9.79 0.46
N TYR A 247 20.27 9.44 1.13
CA TYR A 247 19.10 10.29 1.19
C TYR A 247 19.32 11.43 2.17
N VAL A 248 19.22 12.66 1.67
CA VAL A 248 19.07 13.87 2.49
C VAL A 248 17.85 14.64 1.99
N ARG A 249 17.06 15.19 2.92
CA ARG A 249 15.86 15.97 2.59
C ARG A 249 16.25 17.24 1.83
N GLY A 250 15.61 17.47 0.67
CA GLY A 250 15.92 18.58 -0.24
C GLY A 250 17.18 18.33 -1.09
N TYR A 251 17.54 19.27 -1.95
CA TYR A 251 18.63 19.14 -2.94
C TYR A 251 19.74 20.19 -2.80
N LYS A 252 19.86 20.86 -1.66
CA LYS A 252 20.95 21.84 -1.47
C LYS A 252 22.35 21.20 -1.46
N HIS A 253 22.42 19.89 -1.24
CA HIS A 253 23.67 19.13 -1.09
C HIS A 253 24.13 18.44 -2.37
N ILE A 254 23.28 18.33 -3.41
CA ILE A 254 23.61 17.56 -4.61
C ILE A 254 24.58 18.33 -5.51
N ALA A 255 25.44 17.60 -6.21
CA ALA A 255 26.30 18.14 -7.25
C ALA A 255 25.53 18.32 -8.57
N ASN A 256 25.99 19.25 -9.42
CA ASN A 256 25.34 19.56 -10.70
C ASN A 256 25.90 18.73 -11.88
N ASP A 257 26.67 17.67 -11.60
CA ASP A 257 27.35 16.83 -12.59
C ASP A 257 26.80 15.40 -12.68
N GLY A 258 25.68 15.15 -12.01
CA GLY A 258 25.00 13.85 -12.00
C GLY A 258 25.65 12.80 -11.09
N SER A 259 26.72 13.15 -10.36
CA SER A 259 27.35 12.23 -9.41
C SER A 259 26.45 11.96 -8.20
N ALA A 260 26.59 10.75 -7.63
CA ALA A 260 25.85 10.38 -6.44
C ALA A 260 26.35 11.17 -5.23
N TYR A 261 25.43 11.62 -4.39
CA TYR A 261 25.77 12.10 -3.07
C TYR A 261 26.11 10.93 -2.15
N VAL A 262 27.36 10.85 -1.71
CA VAL A 262 27.86 9.83 -0.78
C VAL A 262 28.34 10.49 0.50
N SER A 263 28.06 9.85 1.64
CA SER A 263 28.46 10.32 2.97
C SER A 263 28.86 9.12 3.83
N ASP A 264 29.82 9.30 4.73
CA ASP A 264 30.18 8.31 5.75
C ASP A 264 29.07 8.18 6.82
N GLU A 265 28.21 9.20 6.96
CA GLU A 265 27.07 9.27 7.89
C GLU A 265 25.74 8.93 7.17
N CYS A 266 25.75 7.93 6.30
CA CYS A 266 24.59 7.55 5.49
C CYS A 266 23.59 6.71 6.28
N GLU A 267 22.55 7.33 6.85
CA GLU A 267 21.51 6.58 7.58
C GLU A 267 20.48 5.92 6.65
N LEU A 268 20.16 6.58 5.53
CA LEU A 268 19.14 6.17 4.57
C LEU A 268 19.68 6.31 3.14
N ARG A 269 19.25 5.41 2.25
CA ARG A 269 19.51 5.46 0.82
C ARG A 269 18.33 6.04 0.07
N ALA A 270 18.60 6.79 -0.99
CA ALA A 270 17.55 7.29 -1.88
C ALA A 270 16.92 6.13 -2.65
N ALA A 271 15.61 6.22 -2.86
CA ALA A 271 14.86 5.28 -3.69
C ALA A 271 13.84 6.00 -4.58
N ARG A 272 13.49 5.40 -5.72
CA ARG A 272 12.60 6.01 -6.73
C ARG A 272 11.61 5.00 -7.31
N GLY A 273 10.72 5.46 -8.18
CA GLY A 273 9.87 4.59 -8.98
C GLY A 273 8.53 4.19 -8.38
N GLY A 274 8.28 4.30 -7.07
CA GLY A 274 6.99 3.82 -6.51
C GLY A 274 6.84 2.29 -6.60
N SER A 275 5.66 1.73 -6.38
CA SER A 275 5.44 0.27 -6.53
C SER A 275 3.97 -0.06 -6.75
N TRP A 276 3.69 -1.29 -7.20
CA TRP A 276 2.38 -1.80 -7.61
C TRP A 276 1.23 -1.68 -6.59
N HIS A 277 1.50 -1.33 -5.34
CA HIS A 277 0.46 -1.20 -4.31
C HIS A 277 0.05 0.24 -3.99
N TRP A 278 0.70 1.22 -4.64
CA TRP A 278 0.32 2.62 -4.56
C TRP A 278 -0.25 3.07 -5.89
N SER A 279 -1.10 4.10 -5.86
CA SER A 279 -1.31 4.89 -7.07
C SER A 279 0.01 5.53 -7.54
N HIS A 280 0.00 6.12 -8.72
CA HIS A 280 1.20 6.69 -9.34
C HIS A 280 1.62 8.00 -8.69
N SER A 281 2.94 8.20 -8.60
CA SER A 281 3.55 9.41 -8.07
C SER A 281 4.36 10.12 -9.15
N PRO A 282 4.40 11.47 -9.17
CA PRO A 282 5.21 12.19 -10.14
C PRO A 282 6.68 11.77 -10.09
N LEU A 283 7.39 11.84 -11.22
CA LEU A 283 8.79 11.42 -11.39
C LEU A 283 9.78 12.11 -10.45
N PHE A 284 9.45 13.31 -9.94
CA PHE A 284 10.26 14.00 -8.94
C PHE A 284 10.12 13.40 -7.53
N SER A 285 9.20 12.47 -7.31
CA SER A 285 8.96 11.86 -6.01
C SER A 285 10.14 10.99 -5.59
N ARG A 286 10.47 11.04 -4.30
CA ARG A 286 11.64 10.40 -3.69
C ARG A 286 11.20 9.57 -2.49
N GLY A 287 11.77 8.38 -2.36
CA GLY A 287 11.74 7.54 -1.17
C GLY A 287 13.07 7.55 -0.43
N ALA A 288 13.06 7.05 0.80
CA ALA A 288 14.23 6.87 1.64
C ALA A 288 14.12 5.52 2.35
N ILE A 289 15.17 4.70 2.28
CA ILE A 289 15.15 3.32 2.78
C ILE A 289 16.43 3.04 3.58
N PRO A 290 16.35 2.44 4.78
CA PRO A 290 17.54 1.95 5.50
C PRO A 290 18.30 0.90 4.68
N GLU A 291 19.63 0.88 4.76
CA GLU A 291 20.42 -0.02 3.91
C GLU A 291 20.11 -1.50 4.12
N ASP A 292 19.75 -1.88 5.35
CA ASP A 292 19.46 -3.24 5.79
C ASP A 292 17.99 -3.67 5.62
N PHE A 293 17.11 -2.74 5.24
CA PHE A 293 15.70 -3.02 5.03
C PHE A 293 15.50 -3.91 3.78
N ALA A 294 14.66 -4.93 3.92
CA ALA A 294 14.23 -5.81 2.83
C ALA A 294 12.69 -5.87 2.76
N GLY A 295 12.11 -5.29 1.72
CA GLY A 295 10.67 -5.33 1.47
C GLY A 295 10.31 -6.10 0.20
N GLY A 296 9.05 -6.55 0.15
CA GLY A 296 8.50 -7.31 -0.97
C GLY A 296 8.19 -6.46 -2.20
N VAL A 297 8.56 -5.18 -2.18
CA VAL A 297 8.32 -4.22 -3.27
C VAL A 297 9.55 -3.37 -3.58
N ASP A 298 10.70 -3.71 -3.02
CA ASP A 298 11.93 -2.93 -3.14
C ASP A 298 12.97 -3.76 -3.92
N GLY A 299 13.29 -3.28 -5.11
CA GLY A 299 14.24 -3.86 -6.05
C GLY A 299 15.23 -2.81 -6.56
N PHE A 300 15.78 -3.03 -7.74
CA PHE A 300 16.76 -2.12 -8.35
C PHE A 300 16.94 -2.39 -9.84
N ARG A 301 17.47 -1.40 -10.55
CA ARG A 301 18.07 -1.56 -11.89
C ARG A 301 19.52 -1.10 -11.88
N LEU A 302 20.27 -1.45 -12.93
CA LEU A 302 21.69 -1.10 -13.03
C LEU A 302 21.96 0.03 -14.01
N ALA A 303 22.94 0.87 -13.66
CA ALA A 303 23.63 1.75 -14.57
C ALA A 303 24.96 1.14 -15.02
N LEU A 304 25.45 1.63 -16.15
CA LEU A 304 26.74 1.28 -16.74
C LEU A 304 27.34 2.54 -17.36
N ASP A 305 28.59 2.85 -17.04
CA ASP A 305 29.27 3.98 -17.66
C ASP A 305 29.53 3.70 -19.15
N GLY A 306 29.14 4.65 -20.02
CA GLY A 306 29.24 4.54 -21.47
C GLY A 306 28.05 3.86 -22.16
N ALA A 307 28.22 3.56 -23.45
CA ALA A 307 27.17 3.04 -24.32
C ALA A 307 26.82 1.56 -24.04
N ALA A 308 25.58 1.19 -24.37
CA ALA A 308 25.06 -0.16 -24.16
C ALA A 308 25.91 -1.21 -24.89
N PRO A 309 26.42 -2.23 -24.18
CA PRO A 309 27.26 -3.25 -24.80
C PRO A 309 26.43 -4.20 -25.65
N LYS A 310 27.08 -4.90 -26.58
CA LYS A 310 26.46 -6.04 -27.27
C LYS A 310 26.12 -7.13 -26.25
N LEU A 311 24.93 -7.70 -26.36
CA LEU A 311 24.46 -8.77 -25.47
C LEU A 311 25.33 -10.02 -25.61
N ALA A 312 25.79 -10.55 -24.48
CA ALA A 312 26.40 -11.88 -24.39
C ALA A 312 25.38 -12.98 -24.74
N LYS A 313 25.87 -14.18 -25.08
CA LYS A 313 25.00 -15.32 -25.43
C LYS A 313 23.99 -15.67 -24.33
N SER A 314 24.37 -15.53 -23.05
CA SER A 314 23.48 -15.72 -21.90
C SER A 314 22.34 -14.70 -21.92
N SER A 315 22.64 -13.41 -22.07
CA SER A 315 21.63 -12.34 -22.15
C SER A 315 20.75 -12.45 -23.39
N GLN A 316 21.28 -12.88 -24.53
CA GLN A 316 20.46 -13.14 -25.74
C GLN A 316 19.47 -14.30 -25.52
N LYS A 317 19.88 -15.34 -24.79
CA LYS A 317 18.98 -16.44 -24.42
C LYS A 317 17.89 -15.94 -23.47
N PHE A 318 18.29 -15.24 -22.40
CA PHE A 318 17.36 -14.62 -21.46
C PHE A 318 16.35 -13.72 -22.16
N GLN A 319 16.78 -12.86 -23.10
CA GLN A 319 15.88 -11.98 -23.84
C GLN A 319 14.80 -12.74 -24.62
N ARG A 320 15.14 -13.87 -25.26
CA ARG A 320 14.16 -14.70 -25.97
C ARG A 320 13.15 -15.33 -25.02
N GLU A 321 13.60 -15.78 -23.86
CA GLU A 321 12.75 -16.37 -22.82
C GLU A 321 11.84 -15.33 -22.18
N LEU A 322 12.35 -14.13 -21.91
CA LEU A 322 11.57 -12.99 -21.44
C LEU A 322 10.48 -12.60 -22.45
N ILE A 323 10.82 -12.46 -23.74
CA ILE A 323 9.82 -12.16 -24.80
C ILE A 323 8.73 -13.22 -24.84
N PHE A 324 9.10 -14.50 -24.73
CA PHE A 324 8.13 -15.58 -24.69
C PHE A 324 7.21 -15.48 -23.46
N ALA A 325 7.78 -15.20 -22.29
CA ALA A 325 7.01 -15.02 -21.05
C ALA A 325 6.05 -13.83 -21.13
N GLN A 326 6.51 -12.70 -21.66
CA GLN A 326 5.68 -11.51 -21.92
C GLN A 326 4.52 -11.83 -22.87
N GLN A 327 4.75 -12.62 -23.94
CA GLN A 327 3.69 -13.03 -24.86
C GLN A 327 2.65 -13.95 -24.22
N GLN A 328 3.06 -14.86 -23.32
CA GLN A 328 2.10 -15.70 -22.59
C GLN A 328 1.29 -14.87 -21.59
N GLU A 329 1.96 -13.96 -20.90
CA GLU A 329 1.30 -13.06 -19.95
C GLU A 329 0.33 -12.12 -20.67
N GLN A 330 0.69 -11.57 -21.83
CA GLN A 330 -0.23 -10.76 -22.63
C GLN A 330 -1.48 -11.56 -23.02
N LYS A 331 -1.34 -12.81 -23.47
CA LYS A 331 -2.50 -13.68 -23.75
C LYS A 331 -3.37 -13.91 -22.52
N ARG A 332 -2.78 -14.00 -21.33
CA ARG A 332 -3.53 -14.11 -20.07
C ARG A 332 -4.33 -12.82 -19.83
N ARG A 333 -3.71 -11.65 -20.01
CA ARG A 333 -4.35 -10.32 -19.87
C ARG A 333 -5.50 -10.13 -20.88
N ASP A 334 -5.28 -10.48 -22.15
CA ASP A 334 -6.26 -10.35 -23.23
C ASP A 334 -7.53 -11.21 -22.99
N ASN A 335 -7.40 -12.30 -22.22
CA ASN A 335 -8.51 -13.19 -21.87
C ASN A 335 -9.24 -12.79 -20.57
N GLN A 336 -8.84 -11.69 -19.93
CA GLN A 336 -9.51 -11.25 -18.71
C GLN A 336 -10.87 -10.61 -19.02
N PRO A 337 -11.90 -10.88 -18.20
CA PRO A 337 -13.18 -10.19 -18.34
C PRO A 337 -13.02 -8.69 -18.07
N ALA A 338 -13.85 -7.89 -18.75
CA ALA A 338 -14.01 -6.49 -18.39
C ALA A 338 -14.51 -6.35 -16.94
N ILE A 339 -14.03 -5.32 -16.25
CA ILE A 339 -14.50 -4.94 -14.92
C ILE A 339 -15.97 -4.53 -15.02
N PRO A 340 -16.87 -5.03 -14.13
CA PRO A 340 -18.27 -4.66 -14.16
C PRO A 340 -18.51 -3.20 -13.74
N ALA A 341 -19.60 -2.61 -14.23
CA ALA A 341 -19.98 -1.24 -13.90
C ALA A 341 -20.23 -1.04 -12.39
N GLN A 342 -19.95 0.17 -11.90
CA GLN A 342 -20.19 0.55 -10.51
C GLN A 342 -21.67 0.41 -10.14
N VAL A 343 -21.95 -0.14 -8.95
CA VAL A 343 -23.31 -0.21 -8.41
C VAL A 343 -23.81 1.19 -8.06
N THR A 344 -25.03 1.51 -8.51
CA THR A 344 -25.70 2.80 -8.30
C THR A 344 -26.92 2.67 -7.39
N ASN A 345 -27.43 3.82 -6.95
CA ASN A 345 -28.66 3.94 -6.16
C ASN A 345 -28.69 3.05 -4.91
N VAL A 346 -27.56 2.98 -4.20
CA VAL A 346 -27.50 2.32 -2.89
C VAL A 346 -28.32 3.13 -1.89
N VAL A 347 -29.40 2.54 -1.39
CA VAL A 347 -30.31 3.12 -0.40
C VAL A 347 -30.21 2.33 0.91
N LEU A 348 -30.14 3.07 2.01
CA LEU A 348 -30.05 2.55 3.37
C LEU A 348 -31.35 2.82 4.13
N THR A 349 -31.92 1.77 4.72
CA THR A 349 -33.04 1.86 5.68
C THR A 349 -32.58 1.28 7.01
N GLN A 350 -32.68 2.06 8.08
CA GLN A 350 -32.19 1.69 9.41
C GLN A 350 -33.34 1.56 10.42
N THR A 351 -33.31 0.50 11.20
CA THR A 351 -34.14 0.28 12.40
C THR A 351 -33.25 0.27 13.64
N ASP A 352 -33.85 0.12 14.83
CA ASP A 352 -33.10 0.02 16.09
C ASP A 352 -32.22 -1.25 16.19
N ASP A 353 -32.48 -2.26 15.36
CA ASP A 353 -31.86 -3.59 15.41
C ASP A 353 -31.23 -4.06 14.09
N SER A 354 -31.42 -3.32 13.00
CA SER A 354 -30.89 -3.71 11.70
C SER A 354 -30.69 -2.56 10.73
N VAL A 355 -29.84 -2.79 9.73
CA VAL A 355 -29.69 -1.93 8.56
C VAL A 355 -29.95 -2.76 7.30
N THR A 356 -30.89 -2.31 6.48
CA THR A 356 -31.17 -2.90 5.16
C THR A 356 -30.64 -1.99 4.07
N LEU A 357 -29.81 -2.56 3.20
CA LEU A 357 -29.33 -1.96 1.97
C LEU A 357 -30.16 -2.49 0.79
N THR A 358 -30.43 -1.61 -0.16
CA THR A 358 -30.98 -1.95 -1.49
C THR A 358 -30.21 -1.18 -2.55
N TRP A 359 -30.13 -1.70 -3.76
CA TRP A 359 -29.41 -1.06 -4.87
C TRP A 359 -30.01 -1.46 -6.23
N ASP A 360 -29.57 -0.77 -7.28
CA ASP A 360 -29.99 -1.11 -8.64
C ASP A 360 -29.27 -2.36 -9.14
N LYS A 361 -30.00 -3.19 -9.89
CA LYS A 361 -29.40 -4.34 -10.56
C LYS A 361 -28.44 -3.85 -11.65
N SER A 362 -27.25 -4.44 -11.72
CA SER A 362 -26.30 -4.17 -12.80
C SER A 362 -26.92 -4.42 -14.17
N GLU A 363 -26.59 -3.54 -15.12
CA GLU A 363 -26.96 -3.67 -16.54
C GLU A 363 -26.06 -4.67 -17.28
N ASP A 364 -24.89 -4.98 -16.72
CA ASP A 364 -23.98 -5.99 -17.26
C ASP A 364 -24.60 -7.37 -17.12
N SER A 365 -24.88 -8.02 -18.26
CA SER A 365 -25.58 -9.32 -18.30
C SER A 365 -24.82 -10.48 -17.65
N ASP A 366 -23.52 -10.30 -17.40
CA ASP A 366 -22.61 -11.30 -16.87
C ASP A 366 -22.11 -10.97 -15.45
N VAL A 367 -22.78 -10.05 -14.74
CA VAL A 367 -22.61 -9.93 -13.29
C VAL A 367 -23.27 -11.12 -12.59
N ASP A 368 -22.45 -11.89 -11.87
CA ASP A 368 -22.84 -13.13 -11.20
C ASP A 368 -23.43 -12.88 -9.81
N SER A 369 -22.93 -11.84 -9.12
CA SER A 369 -23.32 -11.54 -7.74
C SER A 369 -22.93 -10.13 -7.29
N TYR A 370 -23.26 -9.79 -6.04
CA TYR A 370 -22.82 -8.58 -5.35
C TYR A 370 -22.06 -8.93 -4.08
N ARG A 371 -21.24 -7.98 -3.64
CA ARG A 371 -20.61 -7.99 -2.31
C ARG A 371 -20.99 -6.72 -1.58
N VAL A 372 -21.24 -6.84 -0.28
CA VAL A 372 -21.42 -5.73 0.64
C VAL A 372 -20.19 -5.64 1.51
N TYR A 373 -19.61 -4.45 1.58
CA TYR A 373 -18.51 -4.14 2.48
C TYR A 373 -18.99 -3.18 3.55
N ARG A 374 -18.42 -3.30 4.74
CA ARG A 374 -18.64 -2.40 5.87
C ARG A 374 -17.32 -1.81 6.31
N ASN A 375 -17.34 -0.52 6.57
CA ASN A 375 -16.20 0.24 7.03
C ASN A 375 -16.40 0.65 8.47
N LEU A 376 -15.72 -0.02 9.42
CA LEU A 376 -15.91 0.20 10.85
C LEU A 376 -15.70 1.66 11.30
N LEU A 377 -15.03 2.46 10.46
CA LEU A 377 -14.80 3.88 10.66
C LEU A 377 -15.23 4.61 9.40
N SER A 378 -16.12 5.58 9.51
CA SER A 378 -16.53 6.33 8.31
C SER A 378 -15.32 6.93 7.57
N GLY A 379 -15.24 6.73 6.25
CA GLY A 379 -14.10 7.12 5.41
C GLY A 379 -12.82 6.28 5.56
N GLY A 380 -12.83 5.20 6.33
CA GLY A 380 -11.71 4.27 6.54
C GLY A 380 -11.73 2.97 5.71
N MET A 381 -11.34 1.86 6.35
CA MET A 381 -11.12 0.54 5.75
C MET A 381 -12.39 -0.30 5.50
N PHE A 382 -12.80 -0.49 4.24
CA PHE A 382 -13.84 -1.44 3.85
C PHE A 382 -13.40 -2.89 4.07
N LYS A 383 -14.19 -3.64 4.87
CA LYS A 383 -14.07 -5.08 5.07
C LYS A 383 -15.26 -5.80 4.48
N LEU A 384 -15.00 -6.95 3.86
CA LEU A 384 -16.06 -7.77 3.29
C LEU A 384 -17.01 -8.21 4.41
N LEU A 385 -18.29 -7.85 4.27
CA LEU A 385 -19.35 -8.23 5.21
C LEU A 385 -20.19 -9.38 4.65
N ALA A 386 -20.51 -9.32 3.35
CA ALA A 386 -21.26 -10.36 2.66
C ALA A 386 -20.83 -10.47 1.20
N SER A 387 -20.88 -11.69 0.66
CA SER A 387 -20.52 -12.01 -0.72
C SER A 387 -21.51 -13.00 -1.33
N ASN A 388 -21.40 -13.20 -2.65
CA ASN A 388 -22.25 -14.12 -3.41
C ASN A 388 -23.74 -13.79 -3.30
N LEU A 389 -24.07 -12.50 -3.16
CA LEU A 389 -25.45 -12.03 -3.08
C LEU A 389 -26.03 -11.97 -4.50
N THR A 390 -27.13 -12.68 -4.74
CA THR A 390 -27.81 -12.65 -6.05
C THR A 390 -29.02 -11.70 -6.07
N GLN A 391 -29.49 -11.30 -4.89
CA GLN A 391 -30.52 -10.29 -4.73
C GLN A 391 -29.89 -8.91 -4.59
N THR A 392 -30.61 -7.87 -5.00
CA THR A 392 -30.18 -6.47 -4.85
C THR A 392 -30.56 -5.87 -3.48
N THR A 393 -30.50 -6.70 -2.45
CA THR A 393 -30.77 -6.31 -1.07
C THR A 393 -29.93 -7.12 -0.10
N PHE A 394 -29.59 -6.50 1.03
CA PHE A 394 -28.87 -7.13 2.13
C PHE A 394 -29.28 -6.49 3.46
N THR A 395 -29.48 -7.32 4.49
CA THR A 395 -29.80 -6.85 5.84
C THR A 395 -28.70 -7.25 6.82
N ASP A 396 -28.04 -6.27 7.41
CA ASP A 396 -27.13 -6.44 8.54
C ASP A 396 -27.91 -6.32 9.86
N LYS A 397 -27.87 -7.37 10.69
CA LYS A 397 -28.48 -7.37 12.03
C LYS A 397 -27.46 -7.14 13.14
N ASN A 398 -26.18 -7.06 12.80
CA ASN A 398 -25.09 -6.88 13.76
C ASN A 398 -24.62 -5.43 13.71
N ILE A 399 -25.54 -4.52 14.08
CA ILE A 399 -25.31 -3.09 13.99
C ILE A 399 -24.66 -2.54 15.27
N GLY A 400 -23.68 -1.66 15.09
CA GLY A 400 -23.00 -0.95 16.17
C GLY A 400 -23.71 0.35 16.55
N GLN A 401 -23.32 0.95 17.66
CA GLN A 401 -23.83 2.26 18.10
C GLN A 401 -23.02 3.45 17.58
N HIS A 402 -21.91 3.20 16.86
CA HIS A 402 -21.03 4.23 16.31
C HIS A 402 -21.26 4.42 14.81
N LYS A 403 -20.77 5.53 14.25
CA LYS A 403 -20.88 5.85 12.84
C LYS A 403 -19.96 4.96 11.99
N TYR A 404 -20.51 4.30 10.98
CA TYR A 404 -19.77 3.50 10.00
C TYR A 404 -20.48 3.50 8.64
N ASP A 405 -19.75 3.13 7.59
CA ASP A 405 -20.24 3.19 6.20
C ASP A 405 -20.43 1.81 5.60
N TYR A 406 -21.37 1.71 4.65
CA TYR A 406 -21.50 0.58 3.73
C TYR A 406 -21.17 1.00 2.30
N THR A 407 -20.71 0.02 1.53
CA THR A 407 -20.60 0.11 0.07
C THR A 407 -20.94 -1.25 -0.54
N VAL A 408 -21.42 -1.21 -1.78
CA VAL A 408 -21.78 -2.38 -2.57
C VAL A 408 -20.93 -2.37 -3.85
N VAL A 409 -20.52 -3.55 -4.29
CA VAL A 409 -19.86 -3.77 -5.58
C VAL A 409 -20.58 -4.88 -6.34
N ALA A 410 -20.59 -4.77 -7.67
CA ALA A 410 -20.97 -5.85 -8.56
C ALA A 410 -19.77 -6.77 -8.76
N VAL A 411 -20.01 -8.07 -8.95
CA VAL A 411 -18.97 -9.08 -9.12
C VAL A 411 -19.22 -9.87 -10.40
N LYS A 412 -18.16 -10.00 -11.19
CA LYS A 412 -18.11 -10.80 -12.41
C LYS A 412 -16.92 -11.74 -12.33
N GLN A 413 -17.19 -13.04 -12.28
CA GLN A 413 -16.22 -14.07 -11.94
C GLN A 413 -15.50 -13.75 -10.62
N HIS A 414 -14.24 -13.29 -10.70
CA HIS A 414 -13.41 -12.92 -9.56
C HIS A 414 -13.12 -11.41 -9.48
N LEU A 415 -13.57 -10.63 -10.46
CA LEU A 415 -13.41 -9.18 -10.49
C LEU A 415 -14.61 -8.49 -9.84
N GLN A 416 -14.37 -7.32 -9.25
CA GLN A 416 -15.43 -6.47 -8.72
C GLN A 416 -15.40 -5.09 -9.36
N SER A 417 -16.55 -4.42 -9.36
CA SER A 417 -16.67 -3.02 -9.77
C SER A 417 -15.98 -2.09 -8.78
N HIS A 418 -15.87 -0.80 -9.14
CA HIS A 418 -15.61 0.24 -8.14
C HIS A 418 -16.64 0.16 -7.00
N TYR A 419 -16.19 0.52 -5.80
CA TYR A 419 -17.05 0.74 -4.65
C TYR A 419 -18.13 1.76 -4.99
N SER A 420 -19.40 1.46 -4.74
CA SER A 420 -20.46 2.46 -4.75
C SER A 420 -20.12 3.64 -3.83
N LYS A 421 -20.78 4.79 -4.04
CA LYS A 421 -20.66 5.92 -3.10
C LYS A 421 -21.00 5.43 -1.68
N PRO A 422 -20.11 5.61 -0.68
CA PRO A 422 -20.36 5.14 0.67
C PRO A 422 -21.65 5.73 1.25
N ILE A 423 -22.44 4.89 1.93
CA ILE A 423 -23.64 5.31 2.65
C ILE A 423 -23.45 5.05 4.14
N THR A 424 -23.61 6.09 4.94
CA THR A 424 -23.35 6.07 6.37
C THR A 424 -24.64 5.78 7.15
N ILE A 425 -24.54 5.00 8.21
CA ILE A 425 -25.64 4.85 9.17
C ILE A 425 -25.80 6.09 10.06
N GLU A 426 -26.99 6.28 10.60
CA GLU A 426 -27.21 7.20 11.71
C GLU A 426 -26.61 6.59 13.00
N PRO A 427 -25.72 7.30 13.73
CA PRO A 427 -25.12 6.77 14.93
C PRO A 427 -26.16 6.56 16.05
N GLY A 428 -25.93 5.52 16.85
CA GLY A 428 -26.73 5.22 18.02
C GLY A 428 -26.28 5.99 19.27
N TRP A 429 -26.89 5.66 20.41
CA TRP A 429 -26.53 6.24 21.71
C TRP A 429 -25.75 5.26 22.56
N ILE A 430 -24.50 5.60 22.88
CA ILE A 430 -23.58 4.72 23.60
C ILE A 430 -24.01 4.59 25.05
N SER A 431 -24.24 3.38 25.51
CA SER A 431 -24.71 3.14 26.88
C SER A 431 -23.60 3.39 27.91
N VAL A 432 -23.87 4.21 28.93
CA VAL A 432 -22.95 4.50 30.03
C VAL A 432 -23.62 4.25 31.39
N PRO A 433 -22.91 3.73 32.41
CA PRO A 433 -21.45 3.66 32.56
C PRO A 433 -20.77 2.64 31.65
N GLY A 434 -19.55 2.95 31.20
CA GLY A 434 -18.81 2.11 30.27
C GLY A 434 -17.67 2.84 29.56
N LYS A 435 -16.93 2.09 28.75
CA LYS A 435 -15.90 2.57 27.84
C LYS A 435 -16.55 3.14 26.57
N VAL A 436 -16.02 4.24 26.07
CA VAL A 436 -16.38 4.92 24.84
C VAL A 436 -15.09 5.08 24.03
N GLU A 437 -15.00 4.38 22.90
CA GLU A 437 -13.83 4.47 22.02
C GLU A 437 -13.71 5.87 21.42
N ALA A 438 -12.49 6.36 21.20
CA ALA A 438 -12.28 7.72 20.70
C ALA A 438 -12.93 7.92 19.33
N GLU A 439 -12.81 6.93 18.46
CA GLU A 439 -13.36 6.89 17.10
C GLU A 439 -14.90 6.84 17.04
N TRP A 440 -15.58 6.59 18.16
CA TRP A 440 -17.06 6.59 18.20
C TRP A 440 -17.65 8.01 18.30
N ALA A 441 -16.81 9.04 18.19
CA ALA A 441 -17.26 10.42 18.10
C ALA A 441 -18.17 10.60 16.87
N VAL A 442 -19.34 11.20 17.09
CA VAL A 442 -20.31 11.49 16.02
C VAL A 442 -19.92 12.74 15.22
N GLU A 443 -19.15 13.62 15.85
CA GLU A 443 -18.57 14.82 15.24
C GLU A 443 -17.19 15.04 15.82
N PHE A 444 -16.22 15.37 14.97
CA PHE A 444 -14.91 15.83 15.41
C PHE A 444 -14.28 16.82 14.42
N SER A 445 -13.44 17.72 14.92
CA SER A 445 -12.70 18.71 14.12
C SER A 445 -11.28 18.89 14.66
N ASP A 446 -10.37 19.38 13.81
CA ASP A 446 -8.94 19.58 14.17
C ASP A 446 -8.30 18.30 14.76
N SER A 447 -8.81 17.14 14.32
CA SER A 447 -8.36 15.80 14.66
C SER A 447 -8.74 14.85 13.53
N VAL A 448 -8.04 13.72 13.44
CA VAL A 448 -8.28 12.63 12.49
C VAL A 448 -8.25 11.31 13.23
N ILE A 449 -8.96 10.32 12.68
CA ILE A 449 -8.85 8.94 13.16
C ILE A 449 -7.62 8.31 12.50
N SER A 450 -6.81 7.60 13.29
CA SER A 450 -5.65 6.86 12.79
C SER A 450 -5.49 5.55 13.56
N PHE A 451 -4.65 4.66 13.04
CA PHE A 451 -4.31 3.42 13.73
C PHE A 451 -3.56 3.71 15.04
N SER A 452 -3.93 2.98 16.07
CA SER A 452 -3.23 2.99 17.34
C SER A 452 -1.87 2.31 17.21
N SER A 453 -0.88 2.85 17.91
CA SER A 453 0.38 2.15 18.18
C SER A 453 0.28 1.18 19.36
N ASP A 454 -0.89 1.06 19.99
CA ASP A 454 -1.13 0.12 21.07
C ASP A 454 -1.04 -1.32 20.51
N GLY A 455 -0.43 -2.24 21.26
CA GLY A 455 -0.16 -3.61 20.82
C GLY A 455 -1.41 -4.46 20.57
N GLU A 456 -2.59 -3.91 20.91
CA GLU A 456 -3.90 -4.42 20.48
C GLU A 456 -4.11 -4.11 19.01
N ARG A 457 -3.67 -5.08 18.18
CA ARG A 457 -3.89 -5.14 16.73
C ARG A 457 -5.31 -4.65 16.41
N PHE A 458 -5.41 -3.57 15.62
CA PHE A 458 -6.64 -2.93 15.11
C PHE A 458 -7.36 -1.88 15.99
N GLY A 459 -6.77 -1.40 17.10
CA GLY A 459 -7.31 -0.23 17.80
C GLY A 459 -7.18 1.06 16.97
N SER A 460 -8.16 1.96 17.07
CA SER A 460 -8.09 3.30 16.46
C SER A 460 -8.03 4.38 17.52
N VAL A 461 -7.53 5.56 17.13
CA VAL A 461 -7.32 6.69 18.05
C VAL A 461 -7.67 7.99 17.36
N LEU A 462 -8.04 9.01 18.13
CA LEU A 462 -8.07 10.39 17.66
C LEU A 462 -6.71 11.04 17.86
N THR A 463 -6.18 11.59 16.76
CA THR A 463 -4.86 12.24 16.65
C THR A 463 -4.91 13.34 15.58
N GLY A 464 -3.78 13.72 15.02
CA GLY A 464 -3.59 14.61 13.86
C GLY A 464 -2.16 14.46 13.35
N PRO A 465 -1.77 15.16 12.26
CA PRO A 465 -0.38 15.24 11.82
C PRO A 465 0.58 15.61 12.95
N ASP A 466 0.12 16.48 13.86
CA ASP A 466 0.82 16.93 15.07
C ASP A 466 0.05 16.58 16.36
N ALA A 467 -0.61 15.41 16.39
CA ALA A 467 -1.59 15.00 17.40
C ALA A 467 -2.90 15.83 17.36
N ILE A 468 -3.79 15.66 18.35
CA ILE A 468 -5.05 16.43 18.43
C ILE A 468 -4.71 17.92 18.46
N GLY A 469 -5.37 18.68 17.59
CA GLY A 469 -5.16 20.10 17.45
C GLY A 469 -5.69 20.91 18.64
N LYS A 470 -5.17 22.12 18.78
CA LYS A 470 -5.47 22.99 19.93
C LYS A 470 -6.96 23.37 20.00
N ASN A 471 -7.64 23.43 18.86
CA ASN A 471 -9.03 23.87 18.79
C ASN A 471 -9.98 22.70 18.51
N ALA A 472 -9.52 21.46 18.68
CA ALA A 472 -10.32 20.28 18.40
C ALA A 472 -11.58 20.22 19.25
N VAL A 473 -12.68 19.86 18.59
CA VAL A 473 -13.97 19.59 19.22
C VAL A 473 -14.30 18.14 18.91
N ILE A 474 -14.66 17.35 19.91
CA ILE A 474 -14.97 15.93 19.76
C ILE A 474 -16.26 15.64 20.51
N THR A 475 -17.31 15.19 19.83
CA THR A 475 -18.65 15.00 20.40
C THR A 475 -19.08 13.54 20.36
N TYR A 476 -19.64 13.05 21.48
CA TYR A 476 -20.20 11.72 21.65
C TYR A 476 -21.68 11.79 22.03
N GLN A 477 -22.46 10.79 21.62
CA GLN A 477 -23.85 10.59 22.01
C GLN A 477 -23.95 9.48 23.06
N LEU A 478 -24.41 9.82 24.27
CA LEU A 478 -24.45 8.91 25.42
C LEU A 478 -25.87 8.65 25.89
N ASN A 479 -26.23 7.39 26.12
CA ASN A 479 -27.43 6.99 26.85
C ASN A 479 -27.06 6.62 28.29
N VAL A 480 -27.38 7.49 29.22
CA VAL A 480 -26.99 7.38 30.63
C VAL A 480 -28.05 6.61 31.40
N ALA A 481 -27.69 5.44 31.94
CA ALA A 481 -28.65 4.55 32.59
C ALA A 481 -29.31 5.16 33.84
N LYS A 482 -28.57 5.94 34.64
CA LYS A 482 -29.04 6.55 35.89
C LYS A 482 -28.45 7.96 36.05
N ALA A 483 -29.26 8.94 36.44
CA ALA A 483 -28.73 10.27 36.74
C ALA A 483 -27.76 10.20 37.92
N GLY A 484 -26.61 10.88 37.83
CA GLY A 484 -25.59 10.79 38.87
C GLY A 484 -24.28 11.45 38.50
N PHE A 485 -23.29 11.24 39.38
CA PHE A 485 -21.91 11.60 39.14
C PHE A 485 -21.17 10.40 38.54
N TYR A 486 -20.37 10.69 37.52
CA TYR A 486 -19.58 9.71 36.81
C TYR A 486 -18.11 10.12 36.87
N GLN A 487 -17.26 9.22 37.31
CA GLN A 487 -15.83 9.41 37.30
C GLN A 487 -15.33 9.24 35.86
N LEU A 488 -14.77 10.31 35.30
CA LEU A 488 -14.14 10.26 33.99
C LEU A 488 -12.75 9.63 34.11
N GLU A 489 -12.45 8.71 33.20
CA GLU A 489 -11.11 8.22 32.91
C GLU A 489 -10.86 8.37 31.42
N TYR A 490 -9.62 8.63 31.03
CA TYR A 490 -9.25 8.67 29.62
C TYR A 490 -7.88 8.05 29.41
N ARG A 491 -7.75 7.28 28.32
CA ARG A 491 -6.47 6.71 27.88
C ARG A 491 -5.89 7.59 26.79
N VAL A 492 -4.72 8.14 27.06
CA VAL A 492 -4.08 9.18 26.25
C VAL A 492 -2.60 8.91 26.07
N ALA A 493 -2.01 9.57 25.08
CA ALA A 493 -0.56 9.65 24.89
C ALA A 493 -0.15 11.09 24.61
N ALA A 494 0.92 11.57 25.24
CA ALA A 494 1.41 12.94 25.12
C ALA A 494 2.93 13.00 25.38
N GLU A 495 3.64 13.79 24.59
CA GLU A 495 5.10 13.95 24.76
C GLU A 495 5.46 14.90 25.90
N ARG A 496 4.53 15.79 26.25
CA ARG A 496 4.67 16.79 27.31
C ARG A 496 3.36 16.92 28.09
N ASP A 497 3.42 17.62 29.22
CA ASP A 497 2.21 18.07 29.90
C ASP A 497 1.48 19.10 29.03
N THR A 498 0.15 19.01 28.98
CA THR A 498 -0.72 19.88 28.21
C THR A 498 -1.86 20.40 29.08
N LYS A 499 -2.52 21.48 28.63
CA LYS A 499 -3.75 21.96 29.29
C LYS A 499 -4.95 21.02 29.11
N GLY A 500 -4.80 19.96 28.31
CA GLY A 500 -5.79 18.94 28.02
C GLY A 500 -7.06 19.50 27.38
N PHE A 501 -8.22 19.15 27.94
CA PHE A 501 -9.52 19.46 27.35
C PHE A 501 -10.57 19.84 28.39
N ASP A 502 -11.53 20.66 27.95
CA ASP A 502 -12.76 20.93 28.67
C ASP A 502 -13.80 19.87 28.31
N VAL A 503 -14.57 19.43 29.31
CA VAL A 503 -15.71 18.51 29.12
C VAL A 503 -17.00 19.30 29.23
N TYR A 504 -17.86 19.14 28.23
CA TYR A 504 -19.20 19.70 28.18
C TYR A 504 -20.22 18.57 28.13
N SER A 505 -21.38 18.78 28.73
CA SER A 505 -22.56 17.97 28.45
C SER A 505 -23.74 18.85 28.11
N ASN A 506 -24.40 18.55 26.98
CA ASN A 506 -25.50 19.36 26.45
C ASN A 506 -25.15 20.86 26.47
N GLU A 507 -23.98 21.19 25.89
CA GLU A 507 -23.41 22.55 25.79
C GLU A 507 -22.99 23.23 27.10
N LYS A 508 -23.22 22.59 28.26
CA LYS A 508 -22.78 23.12 29.55
C LYS A 508 -21.41 22.56 29.92
N LYS A 509 -20.44 23.45 30.17
CA LYS A 509 -19.12 23.06 30.70
C LYS A 509 -19.28 22.39 32.06
N LEU A 510 -18.71 21.20 32.21
CA LEU A 510 -18.73 20.40 33.44
C LEU A 510 -17.40 20.49 34.18
N ALA A 511 -16.28 20.33 33.48
CA ALA A 511 -14.97 20.27 34.09
C ALA A 511 -13.84 20.55 33.10
N GLU A 512 -12.65 20.79 33.63
CA GLU A 512 -11.39 20.86 32.87
C GLU A 512 -10.54 19.64 33.24
N ASN A 513 -9.84 19.05 32.27
CA ASN A 513 -9.01 17.87 32.47
C ASN A 513 -7.65 18.10 31.80
N PRO A 514 -6.55 18.25 32.57
CA PRO A 514 -5.21 18.31 31.98
C PRO A 514 -4.83 16.96 31.39
N VAL A 515 -3.94 16.94 30.39
CA VAL A 515 -3.33 15.69 29.92
C VAL A 515 -1.85 15.75 30.23
N LEU A 516 -1.40 14.86 31.11
CA LEU A 516 -0.02 14.80 31.58
C LEU A 516 0.86 13.98 30.61
N LYS A 517 2.16 14.25 30.62
CA LYS A 517 3.17 13.56 29.83
C LYS A 517 3.12 12.05 30.07
N THR A 518 3.12 11.28 28.99
CA THR A 518 3.11 9.81 29.05
C THR A 518 4.43 9.17 28.64
N GLY A 519 5.36 9.95 28.09
CA GLY A 519 6.69 9.50 27.67
C GLY A 519 6.86 9.33 26.17
N GLY A 520 5.84 9.65 25.37
CA GLY A 520 5.87 9.57 23.91
C GLY A 520 4.50 9.27 23.33
N TYR A 521 4.32 9.49 22.03
CA TYR A 521 3.06 9.21 21.34
C TYR A 521 2.73 7.72 21.19
N ASP A 522 3.67 6.84 21.50
CA ASP A 522 3.50 5.39 21.56
C ASP A 522 3.31 4.86 22.99
N LYS A 523 3.44 5.72 24.01
CA LYS A 523 3.31 5.36 25.42
C LYS A 523 1.93 5.75 25.92
N TRP A 524 0.99 4.82 25.85
CA TRP A 524 -0.39 5.05 26.31
C TRP A 524 -0.52 4.92 27.82
N GLN A 525 -1.16 5.89 28.47
CA GLN A 525 -1.45 5.86 29.91
C GLN A 525 -2.91 6.20 30.18
N ILE A 526 -3.46 5.61 31.24
CA ILE A 526 -4.79 5.96 31.75
C ILE A 526 -4.62 7.08 32.77
N GLN A 527 -5.34 8.18 32.58
CA GLN A 527 -5.36 9.31 33.49
C GLN A 527 -6.76 9.50 34.08
N GLN A 528 -6.79 9.86 35.36
CA GLN A 528 -8.03 10.13 36.09
C GLN A 528 -8.49 11.55 35.77
N GLY A 529 -9.74 11.67 35.34
CA GLY A 529 -10.39 12.93 35.07
C GLY A 529 -11.20 13.47 36.24
N SER A 530 -11.95 14.52 35.95
CA SER A 530 -12.90 15.13 36.86
C SER A 530 -14.20 14.32 36.96
N LEU A 531 -14.87 14.45 38.10
CA LEU A 531 -16.21 13.92 38.29
C LEU A 531 -17.23 14.74 37.48
N VAL A 532 -17.99 14.10 36.60
CA VAL A 532 -18.97 14.76 35.73
C VAL A 532 -20.40 14.38 36.09
N LYS A 533 -21.31 15.37 36.18
CA LYS A 533 -22.73 15.12 36.49
C LYS A 533 -23.53 14.95 35.21
N LEU A 534 -24.12 13.77 35.02
CA LEU A 534 -24.92 13.43 33.84
C LEU A 534 -26.39 13.20 34.22
N LYS A 535 -27.30 13.59 33.32
CA LYS A 535 -28.74 13.33 33.45
C LYS A 535 -29.04 11.91 32.97
N GLN A 536 -30.08 11.27 33.49
CA GLN A 536 -30.56 10.00 32.94
C GLN A 536 -31.05 10.21 31.50
N GLY A 537 -30.79 9.23 30.63
CA GLY A 537 -31.19 9.24 29.22
C GLY A 537 -30.15 9.84 28.29
N LYS A 538 -30.60 10.45 27.19
CA LYS A 538 -29.77 10.96 26.10
C LYS A 538 -29.01 12.22 26.52
N ASN A 539 -27.69 12.20 26.40
CA ASN A 539 -26.80 13.33 26.66
C ASN A 539 -25.75 13.42 25.55
N THR A 540 -25.42 14.63 25.09
CA THR A 540 -24.17 14.85 24.37
C THR A 540 -23.02 15.01 25.37
N LEU A 541 -21.86 14.47 25.05
CA LEU A 541 -20.60 14.73 25.74
C LEU A 541 -19.62 15.30 24.73
N THR A 542 -19.17 16.54 24.93
CA THR A 542 -18.25 17.21 24.01
C THR A 542 -16.95 17.51 24.73
N LEU A 543 -15.84 17.06 24.16
CA LEU A 543 -14.49 17.42 24.56
C LEU A 543 -14.05 18.61 23.70
N LYS A 544 -13.63 19.71 24.33
CA LYS A 544 -13.02 20.85 23.63
C LYS A 544 -11.56 20.94 24.04
N SER A 545 -10.67 20.72 23.09
CA SER A 545 -9.24 20.82 23.32
C SER A 545 -8.84 22.22 23.77
N ARG A 546 -7.84 22.30 24.65
CA ARG A 546 -7.27 23.56 25.16
C ARG A 546 -5.81 23.73 24.78
N ASP A 547 -5.21 22.69 24.23
CA ASP A 547 -3.79 22.58 23.88
C ASP A 547 -3.60 21.47 22.86
N ASN A 548 -2.49 21.48 22.13
CA ASN A 548 -2.14 20.39 21.21
C ASN A 548 -1.23 19.34 21.90
N ASN A 549 -0.66 18.41 21.12
CA ASN A 549 0.31 17.42 21.59
C ASN A 549 -0.29 16.37 22.55
N TRP A 550 -1.50 15.90 22.26
CA TRP A 550 -2.06 14.73 22.93
C TRP A 550 -2.92 13.91 21.98
N LYS A 551 -3.01 12.61 22.23
CA LYS A 551 -3.83 11.65 21.49
C LYS A 551 -4.85 11.02 22.43
N LEU A 552 -6.01 10.66 21.91
CA LEU A 552 -7.08 10.00 22.66
C LEU A 552 -7.34 8.61 22.09
N ASN A 553 -7.30 7.59 22.94
CA ASN A 553 -7.63 6.21 22.57
C ASN A 553 -9.07 5.88 22.98
N TRP A 554 -9.43 6.15 24.24
CA TRP A 554 -10.81 6.02 24.71
C TRP A 554 -11.04 6.87 25.95
N LEU A 555 -12.31 7.07 26.28
CA LEU A 555 -12.77 7.59 27.55
C LEU A 555 -13.67 6.56 28.25
N SER A 556 -13.78 6.63 29.56
CA SER A 556 -14.63 5.76 30.35
C SER A 556 -15.36 6.59 31.41
N LEU A 557 -16.65 6.31 31.56
CA LEU A 557 -17.50 6.94 32.56
C LEU A 557 -17.91 5.87 33.56
N LYS A 558 -17.29 5.87 34.73
CA LYS A 558 -17.61 4.92 35.81
C LYS A 558 -18.63 5.56 36.75
N ALA A 559 -19.70 4.86 37.08
CA ALA A 559 -20.65 5.34 38.08
C ALA A 559 -19.92 5.50 39.43
N SER A 560 -20.04 6.67 40.04
CA SER A 560 -19.46 6.99 41.35
C SER A 560 -20.39 6.70 42.51
#